data_AF-A0A9D5Q6B1-F1
#
_entry.id   AF-A0A9D5Q6B1-F1
#
_cell.length_a   1.000
_cell.length_b   1.000
_cell.length_c   1.000
_cell.angle_alpha   90.00
_cell.angle_beta   90.00
_cell.angle_gamma   90.00
#
_symmetry.space_group_name_H-M   'P 1'
#
loop_
_entity.id
_entity.type
_entity.pdbx_description
1 polymer ?
#
loop_
_entity_poly.entity_id
_entity_poly.type
_entity_poly.pdbx_seq_one_letter_code
_entity_poly.pdbx_strand_id
1 'polypeptide(L)'
;MPHYPFGNDPAKVAGYQAFWNRDEVKRPLVGFSIKSWFPLQEFAASRVWEETHVEFLTPEMVDPPAFMDDQVRLLREGDTMDDDILRGASPSQAIPWLCGMLGSTLRVLPGNVLARDQKLSWDELEQIRLDHDHPWFCKYMEFAETLVKTADGRFPVSHGTLIGPTDLFAAFRGHTQSLVDLLEEPQRTQDMLWKFASIFQEITEELWKRVPLFYDGYFDAQYQLWVAGPIIRMQEDAIA
;
A
#
# COMPACT_ATOMS: atom_id res chain seq x y z
N MET A 1 -17.82 -2.61 -29.79
CA MET A 1 -16.64 -1.92 -29.24
C MET A 1 -15.80 -2.94 -28.49
N PRO A 2 -14.47 -2.83 -28.46
CA PRO A 2 -13.65 -3.70 -27.62
C PRO A 2 -14.10 -3.57 -26.16
N HIS A 3 -14.24 -4.71 -25.47
CA HIS A 3 -14.59 -4.75 -24.05
C HIS A 3 -13.30 -4.83 -23.24
N TYR A 4 -12.94 -3.75 -22.56
CA TYR A 4 -11.81 -3.72 -21.65
C TYR A 4 -12.27 -4.10 -20.24
N PRO A 5 -11.72 -5.15 -19.62
CA PRO A 5 -12.12 -5.58 -18.27
C PRO A 5 -12.06 -4.42 -17.26
N PHE A 6 -13.08 -4.31 -16.40
CA PHE A 6 -13.13 -3.34 -15.30
C PHE A 6 -13.09 -1.88 -15.76
N GLY A 7 -13.48 -1.61 -17.02
CA GLY A 7 -13.45 -0.28 -17.60
C GLY A 7 -12.03 0.25 -17.84
N ASN A 8 -11.01 -0.63 -17.85
CA ASN A 8 -9.61 -0.26 -18.08
C ASN A 8 -9.33 0.02 -19.56
N ASP A 9 -10.02 1.00 -20.16
CA ASP A 9 -9.76 1.40 -21.53
C ASP A 9 -8.40 2.13 -21.62
N PRO A 10 -7.45 1.67 -22.46
CA PRO A 10 -6.16 2.35 -22.65
C PRO A 10 -6.31 3.80 -23.13
N ALA A 11 -7.44 4.20 -23.72
CA ALA A 11 -7.71 5.59 -24.08
C ALA A 11 -7.72 6.53 -22.85
N LYS A 12 -7.98 6.01 -21.64
CA LYS A 12 -7.96 6.79 -20.39
C LYS A 12 -6.57 7.33 -20.04
N VAL A 13 -5.50 6.68 -20.51
CA VAL A 13 -4.10 7.08 -20.25
C VAL A 13 -3.83 8.53 -20.68
N ALA A 14 -4.42 8.98 -21.79
CA ALA A 14 -4.25 10.34 -22.28
C ALA A 14 -4.73 11.38 -21.26
N GLY A 15 -5.80 11.09 -20.51
CA GLY A 15 -6.30 11.97 -19.47
C GLY A 15 -5.35 12.08 -18.28
N TYR A 16 -4.72 10.97 -17.87
CA TYR A 16 -3.69 11.00 -16.83
C TYR A 16 -2.45 11.78 -17.24
N GLN A 17 -2.00 11.61 -18.49
CA GLN A 17 -0.87 12.38 -19.03
C GLN A 17 -1.18 13.89 -19.02
N ALA A 18 -2.37 14.28 -19.48
CA ALA A 18 -2.81 15.68 -19.43
C ALA A 18 -2.86 16.22 -18.00
N PHE A 19 -3.34 15.42 -17.04
CA PHE A 19 -3.35 15.78 -15.62
C PHE A 19 -1.94 16.07 -15.08
N TRP A 20 -0.97 15.17 -15.31
CA TRP A 20 0.41 15.36 -14.84
C TRP A 20 1.12 16.53 -15.52
N ASN A 21 0.86 16.74 -16.81
CA ASN A 21 1.42 17.86 -17.56
C ASN A 21 0.75 19.21 -17.23
N ARG A 22 -0.40 19.19 -16.54
CA ARG A 22 -1.27 20.35 -16.30
C ARG A 22 -1.75 20.98 -17.60
N ASP A 23 -2.06 20.15 -18.58
CA ASP A 23 -2.57 20.58 -19.89
C ASP A 23 -4.00 21.14 -19.77
N GLU A 24 -4.39 22.00 -20.71
CA GLU A 24 -5.77 22.47 -20.80
C GLU A 24 -6.70 21.33 -21.24
N VAL A 25 -7.73 21.07 -20.44
CA VAL A 25 -8.72 20.00 -20.69
C VAL A 25 -10.14 20.55 -20.59
N LYS A 26 -11.07 19.95 -21.34
CA LYS A 26 -12.48 20.37 -21.36
C LYS A 26 -13.22 20.11 -20.05
N ARG A 27 -12.78 19.08 -19.31
CA ARG A 27 -13.29 18.68 -17.99
C ARG A 27 -12.19 17.90 -17.25
N PRO A 28 -12.18 17.87 -15.91
CA PRO A 28 -11.23 17.06 -15.15
C PRO A 28 -11.49 15.56 -15.33
N LEU A 29 -10.48 14.75 -14.99
CA LEU A 29 -10.64 13.33 -14.71
C LEU A 29 -11.56 13.16 -13.49
N VAL A 30 -12.59 12.33 -13.62
CA VAL A 30 -13.50 11.99 -12.53
C VAL A 30 -13.62 10.48 -12.44
N GLY A 31 -13.51 9.96 -11.21
CA GLY A 31 -13.65 8.54 -10.91
C GLY A 31 -14.60 8.33 -9.73
N PHE A 32 -15.30 7.20 -9.75
CA PHE A 32 -16.18 6.77 -8.66
C PHE A 32 -15.74 5.40 -8.14
N SER A 33 -15.85 5.20 -6.83
CA SER A 33 -15.60 3.92 -6.19
C SER A 33 -16.66 3.69 -5.13
N ILE A 34 -17.19 2.47 -5.07
CA ILE A 34 -18.12 2.02 -4.03
C ILE A 34 -17.45 1.06 -3.04
N LYS A 35 -16.13 0.86 -3.16
CA LYS A 35 -15.34 0.08 -2.22
C LYS A 35 -15.36 0.73 -0.83
N SER A 36 -15.41 -0.09 0.21
CA SER A 36 -15.31 0.39 1.58
C SER A 36 -13.92 0.94 1.90
N TRP A 37 -13.85 1.81 2.91
CA TRP A 37 -12.60 2.23 3.56
C TRP A 37 -12.19 1.31 4.72
N PHE A 38 -12.89 0.18 4.91
CA PHE A 38 -12.66 -0.79 5.97
C PHE A 38 -12.12 -2.11 5.38
N PRO A 39 -10.83 -2.19 5.01
CA PRO A 39 -10.29 -3.33 4.29
C PRO A 39 -10.38 -4.64 5.08
N LEU A 40 -10.37 -4.60 6.41
CA LEU A 40 -10.55 -5.79 7.24
C LEU A 40 -11.91 -6.47 6.98
N GLN A 41 -12.94 -5.67 6.70
CA GLN A 41 -14.31 -6.12 6.42
C GLN A 41 -14.55 -6.43 4.93
N GLU A 42 -13.77 -5.82 4.04
CA GLU A 42 -13.98 -5.93 2.60
C GLU A 42 -13.55 -7.30 2.03
N PHE A 43 -12.53 -7.92 2.63
CA PHE A 43 -12.05 -9.24 2.21
C PHE A 43 -12.53 -10.33 3.17
N ALA A 44 -13.10 -11.41 2.64
CA ALA A 44 -13.52 -12.56 3.43
C ALA A 44 -12.33 -13.17 4.20
N ALA A 45 -11.15 -13.22 3.58
CA ALA A 45 -9.93 -13.75 4.19
C ALA A 45 -9.51 -12.98 5.46
N SER A 46 -9.64 -11.65 5.47
CA SER A 46 -9.26 -10.83 6.62
C SER A 46 -10.36 -10.72 7.68
N ARG A 47 -11.64 -10.82 7.29
CA ARG A 47 -12.76 -10.84 8.22
C ARG A 47 -12.67 -11.97 9.24
N VAL A 48 -12.19 -13.14 8.80
CA VAL A 48 -12.03 -14.31 9.65
C VAL A 48 -11.12 -14.04 10.85
N TRP A 49 -10.12 -13.16 10.72
CA TRP A 49 -9.20 -12.85 11.82
C TRP A 49 -9.94 -12.21 13.01
N GLU A 50 -10.86 -11.28 12.74
CA GLU A 50 -11.69 -10.67 13.78
C GLU A 50 -12.73 -11.66 14.31
N GLU A 51 -13.44 -12.37 13.43
CA GLU A 51 -14.48 -13.33 13.79
C GLU A 51 -13.96 -14.47 14.68
N THR A 52 -12.71 -14.90 14.44
CA THR A 52 -12.04 -15.96 15.21
C THR A 52 -11.22 -15.44 16.39
N HIS A 53 -11.29 -14.14 16.69
CA HIS A 53 -10.62 -13.51 17.83
C HIS A 53 -9.09 -13.71 17.82
N VAL A 54 -8.48 -13.62 16.63
CA VAL A 54 -7.03 -13.57 16.48
C VAL A 54 -6.52 -12.35 17.26
N GLU A 55 -5.53 -12.53 18.13
CA GLU A 55 -4.94 -11.40 18.86
C GLU A 55 -3.79 -10.76 18.06
N PHE A 56 -2.92 -11.61 17.48
CA PHE A 56 -1.76 -11.18 16.72
C PHE A 56 -1.75 -11.84 15.35
N LEU A 57 -1.57 -11.03 14.32
CA LEU A 57 -1.46 -11.51 12.95
C LEU A 57 -0.03 -11.97 12.69
N THR A 58 0.13 -13.13 12.05
CA THR A 58 1.43 -13.63 11.58
C THR A 58 1.43 -13.78 10.04
N PRO A 59 2.60 -13.80 9.38
CA PRO A 59 2.69 -13.95 7.94
C PRO A 59 1.99 -15.22 7.41
N GLU A 60 2.05 -16.32 8.16
CA GLU A 60 1.49 -17.62 7.79
C GLU A 60 -0.04 -17.60 7.74
N MET A 61 -0.67 -16.66 8.45
CA MET A 61 -2.12 -16.47 8.45
C MET A 61 -2.63 -15.75 7.19
N VAL A 62 -1.71 -15.17 6.42
CA VAL A 62 -2.04 -14.47 5.17
C VAL A 62 -1.85 -15.44 4.01
N ASP A 63 -2.97 -15.85 3.41
CA ASP A 63 -3.04 -16.68 2.21
C ASP A 63 -3.43 -15.80 1.02
N PRO A 64 -2.47 -15.31 0.18
CA PRO A 64 -2.80 -14.37 -0.89
C PRO A 64 -3.89 -14.86 -1.87
N PRO A 65 -3.89 -16.13 -2.34
CA PRO A 65 -4.99 -16.69 -3.12
C PRO A 65 -6.38 -16.43 -2.55
N ALA A 66 -6.57 -16.50 -1.22
CA ALA A 66 -7.85 -16.29 -0.56
C ALA A 66 -8.41 -14.86 -0.70
N PHE A 67 -7.59 -13.88 -1.11
CA PHE A 67 -8.02 -12.50 -1.34
C PHE A 67 -8.45 -12.24 -2.80
N MET A 68 -8.10 -13.11 -3.75
CA MET A 68 -8.15 -12.80 -5.18
C MET A 68 -9.58 -12.64 -5.72
N ASP A 69 -10.51 -13.48 -5.28
CA ASP A 69 -11.91 -13.38 -5.72
C ASP A 69 -12.57 -12.07 -5.26
N ASP A 70 -12.29 -11.64 -4.04
CA ASP A 70 -12.75 -10.35 -3.52
C ASP A 70 -12.08 -9.18 -4.24
N GLN A 71 -10.78 -9.26 -4.52
CA GLN A 71 -10.07 -8.24 -5.33
C GLN A 71 -10.75 -8.08 -6.70
N VAL A 72 -11.00 -9.19 -7.41
CA VAL A 72 -11.66 -9.17 -8.71
C VAL A 72 -13.11 -8.66 -8.59
N ARG A 73 -13.85 -9.10 -7.56
CA ARG A 73 -15.22 -8.62 -7.29
C ARG A 73 -15.25 -7.10 -7.15
N LEU A 74 -14.30 -6.51 -6.42
CA LEU A 74 -14.23 -5.07 -6.19
C LEU A 74 -13.94 -4.27 -7.47
N LEU A 75 -13.18 -4.84 -8.40
CA LEU A 75 -12.87 -4.19 -9.67
C LEU A 75 -14.07 -4.12 -10.62
N ARG A 76 -15.05 -5.04 -10.47
CA ARG A 76 -16.25 -5.11 -11.34
C ARG A 76 -17.14 -3.87 -11.29
N GLU A 77 -16.97 -2.98 -10.31
CA GLU A 77 -17.65 -1.68 -10.34
C GLU A 77 -17.35 -0.94 -11.67
N GLY A 78 -16.13 -1.08 -12.20
CA GLY A 78 -15.70 -0.49 -13.46
C GLY A 78 -16.33 -1.09 -14.71
N ASP A 79 -16.98 -2.27 -14.61
CA ASP A 79 -17.75 -2.82 -15.72
C ASP A 79 -19.07 -2.05 -15.94
N THR A 80 -19.48 -1.25 -14.95
CA THR A 80 -20.75 -0.51 -14.96
C THR A 80 -20.59 0.99 -14.85
N MET A 81 -19.46 1.47 -14.33
CA MET A 81 -19.19 2.89 -14.13
C MET A 81 -18.59 3.50 -15.40
N ASP A 82 -19.26 4.50 -15.95
CA ASP A 82 -18.78 5.32 -17.06
C ASP A 82 -17.99 6.52 -16.51
N ASP A 83 -16.76 6.25 -16.08
CA ASP A 83 -15.84 7.22 -15.49
C ASP A 83 -14.46 7.17 -16.12
N ASP A 84 -13.56 8.07 -15.71
CA ASP A 84 -12.28 8.29 -16.42
C ASP A 84 -11.10 7.53 -15.82
N ILE A 85 -11.31 6.76 -14.75
CA ILE A 85 -10.21 6.13 -14.01
C ILE A 85 -9.94 4.69 -14.47
N LEU A 86 -8.67 4.29 -14.39
CA LEU A 86 -8.25 2.89 -14.41
C LEU A 86 -8.45 2.29 -13.03
N ARG A 87 -8.76 0.99 -12.98
CA ARG A 87 -9.00 0.22 -11.76
C ARG A 87 -8.02 -0.91 -11.63
N GLY A 88 -7.29 -0.91 -10.52
CA GLY A 88 -6.31 -1.93 -10.17
C GLY A 88 -6.37 -2.37 -8.71
N ALA A 89 -5.45 -3.26 -8.37
CA ALA A 89 -5.37 -3.89 -7.05
C ALA A 89 -3.96 -3.80 -6.48
N SER A 90 -3.86 -3.99 -5.16
CA SER A 90 -2.60 -4.01 -4.43
C SER A 90 -2.65 -5.03 -3.30
N PRO A 91 -1.50 -5.42 -2.72
CA PRO A 91 -1.49 -6.22 -1.51
C PRO A 91 -2.38 -5.60 -0.42
N SER A 92 -3.09 -6.45 0.33
CA SER A 92 -4.21 -6.04 1.18
C SER A 92 -3.87 -4.85 2.08
N GLN A 93 -4.74 -3.84 2.06
CA GLN A 93 -4.62 -2.62 2.87
C GLN A 93 -4.92 -2.87 4.36
N ALA A 94 -5.47 -4.04 4.70
CA ALA A 94 -5.74 -4.43 6.08
C ALA A 94 -4.47 -4.77 6.87
N ILE A 95 -3.31 -4.88 6.22
CA ILE A 95 -2.07 -5.33 6.84
C ILE A 95 -1.06 -4.17 6.85
N PRO A 96 -0.56 -3.74 8.03
CA PRO A 96 0.56 -2.81 8.16
C PRO A 96 1.89 -3.44 7.72
N TRP A 97 2.04 -3.70 6.43
CA TRP A 97 3.13 -4.49 5.84
C TRP A 97 4.51 -4.02 6.28
N LEU A 98 4.82 -2.73 6.11
CA LEU A 98 6.14 -2.19 6.40
C LEU A 98 6.48 -2.26 7.90
N CYS A 99 5.51 -2.04 8.78
CA CYS A 99 5.72 -2.24 10.22
C CYS A 99 6.08 -3.69 10.54
N GLY A 100 5.35 -4.64 9.94
CA GLY A 100 5.63 -6.07 10.09
C GLY A 100 7.02 -6.45 9.57
N MET A 101 7.41 -5.95 8.39
CA MET A 101 8.75 -6.17 7.79
C MET A 101 9.88 -5.65 8.67
N LEU A 102 9.64 -4.58 9.44
CA LEU A 102 10.61 -3.98 10.34
C LEU A 102 10.50 -4.50 11.77
N GLY A 103 9.78 -5.60 11.99
CA GLY A 103 9.76 -6.36 13.25
C GLY A 103 8.66 -5.98 14.23
N SER A 104 7.74 -5.08 13.89
CA SER A 104 6.61 -4.77 14.77
C SER A 104 5.62 -5.93 14.84
N THR A 105 5.15 -6.24 16.05
CA THR A 105 4.02 -7.15 16.23
C THR A 105 2.74 -6.50 15.74
N LEU A 106 2.00 -7.20 14.86
CA LEU A 106 0.73 -6.73 14.31
C LEU A 106 -0.42 -7.27 15.16
N ARG A 107 -1.17 -6.37 15.79
CA ARG A 107 -2.32 -6.69 16.65
C ARG A 107 -3.62 -6.49 15.88
N VAL A 108 -4.48 -7.49 15.91
CA VAL A 108 -5.84 -7.39 15.39
C VAL A 108 -6.73 -6.71 16.43
N LEU A 109 -7.46 -5.70 16.01
CA LEU A 109 -8.43 -4.95 16.80
C LEU A 109 -9.78 -4.97 16.05
N PRO A 110 -10.89 -4.62 16.71
CA PRO A 110 -12.18 -4.53 16.02
C PRO A 110 -12.09 -3.58 14.81
N GLY A 111 -12.33 -4.10 13.61
CA GLY A 111 -12.27 -3.35 12.35
C GLY A 111 -10.90 -2.93 11.83
N ASN A 112 -9.78 -3.21 12.51
CA ASN A 112 -8.45 -2.82 12.03
C ASN A 112 -7.29 -3.71 12.52
N VAL A 113 -6.14 -3.68 11.84
CA VAL A 113 -4.88 -4.25 12.33
C VAL A 113 -3.88 -3.11 12.53
N LEU A 114 -3.26 -3.05 13.71
CA LEU A 114 -2.27 -2.02 14.03
C LEU A 114 -0.94 -2.64 14.43
N ALA A 115 0.15 -1.96 14.10
CA ALA A 115 1.46 -2.27 14.66
C ALA A 115 1.54 -1.82 16.12
N ARG A 116 2.14 -2.64 16.98
CA ARG A 116 2.43 -2.24 18.36
C ARG A 116 3.58 -1.23 18.39
N ASP A 117 3.36 -0.14 19.11
CA ASP A 117 4.42 0.80 19.50
C ASP A 117 5.56 0.04 20.21
N GLN A 118 6.79 0.26 19.73
CA GLN A 118 7.99 -0.43 20.19
C GLN A 118 8.76 0.36 21.27
N LYS A 119 8.65 1.70 21.29
CA LYS A 119 9.39 2.60 22.20
C LYS A 119 10.89 2.31 22.26
N LEU A 120 11.52 2.10 21.11
CA LEU A 120 12.93 1.77 21.02
C LEU A 120 13.82 2.91 21.56
N SER A 121 14.95 2.52 22.13
CA SER A 121 16.08 3.43 22.32
C SER A 121 16.66 3.83 20.97
N TRP A 122 17.45 4.91 20.94
CA TRP A 122 18.10 5.31 19.71
C TRP A 122 19.05 4.25 19.15
N ASP A 123 19.83 3.58 20.01
CA ASP A 123 20.79 2.57 19.58
C ASP A 123 20.07 1.41 18.87
N GLU A 124 18.90 1.00 19.38
CA GLU A 124 18.04 -0.02 18.75
C GLU A 124 17.41 0.49 17.44
N LEU A 125 16.91 1.72 17.43
CA LEU A 125 16.29 2.35 16.25
C LEU A 125 17.29 2.47 15.09
N GLU A 126 18.53 2.83 15.39
CA GLU A 126 19.65 2.89 14.44
C GLU A 126 20.05 1.52 13.89
N GLN A 127 19.62 0.41 14.50
CA GLN A 127 19.79 -0.94 13.95
C GLN A 127 18.66 -1.37 13.03
N ILE A 128 17.55 -0.63 12.89
CA ILE A 128 16.46 -1.03 11.98
C ILE A 128 16.95 -1.03 10.54
N ARG A 129 16.62 -2.08 9.79
CA ARG A 129 16.89 -2.22 8.35
C ARG A 129 15.82 -3.10 7.74
N LEU A 130 15.59 -2.94 6.44
CA LEU A 130 14.80 -3.89 5.68
C LEU A 130 15.59 -5.20 5.55
N ASP A 131 14.94 -6.32 5.85
CA ASP A 131 15.49 -7.65 5.66
C ASP A 131 14.65 -8.37 4.61
N HIS A 132 15.27 -8.70 3.47
CA HIS A 132 14.59 -9.34 2.35
C HIS A 132 14.24 -10.81 2.62
N ASP A 133 14.84 -11.42 3.63
CA ASP A 133 14.50 -12.76 4.08
C ASP A 133 13.43 -12.72 5.20
N HIS A 134 13.01 -11.52 5.63
CA HIS A 134 12.01 -11.38 6.68
C HIS A 134 10.66 -11.98 6.23
N PRO A 135 9.98 -12.79 7.06
CA PRO A 135 8.73 -13.45 6.68
C PRO A 135 7.65 -12.51 6.14
N TRP A 136 7.51 -11.32 6.74
CA TRP A 136 6.57 -10.29 6.25
C TRP A 136 6.97 -9.70 4.88
N PHE A 137 8.27 -9.57 4.58
CA PHE A 137 8.74 -9.11 3.27
C PHE A 137 8.42 -10.16 2.21
N CYS A 138 8.80 -11.42 2.46
CA CYS A 138 8.52 -12.54 1.57
C CYS A 138 7.02 -12.67 1.29
N LYS A 139 6.18 -12.58 2.33
CA LYS A 139 4.72 -12.68 2.19
C LYS A 139 4.12 -11.52 1.38
N TYR A 140 4.65 -10.31 1.54
CA TYR A 140 4.21 -9.15 0.74
C TYR A 140 4.53 -9.32 -0.75
N MET A 141 5.74 -9.81 -1.07
CA MET A 141 6.14 -10.10 -2.45
C MET A 141 5.33 -11.24 -3.06
N GLU A 142 5.11 -12.32 -2.30
CA GLU A 142 4.23 -13.43 -2.70
C GLU A 142 2.80 -12.93 -3.01
N PHE A 143 2.29 -12.00 -2.20
CA PHE A 143 0.98 -11.40 -2.43
C PHE A 143 0.95 -10.62 -3.75
N ALA A 144 1.94 -9.77 -3.98
CA ALA A 144 2.06 -9.01 -5.22
C ALA A 144 2.16 -9.93 -6.44
N GLU A 145 2.98 -10.98 -6.39
CA GLU A 145 3.13 -11.95 -7.46
C GLU A 145 1.83 -12.73 -7.73
N THR A 146 1.07 -13.04 -6.67
CA THR A 146 -0.25 -13.67 -6.79
C THR A 146 -1.24 -12.73 -7.46
N LEU A 147 -1.22 -11.43 -7.11
CA LEU A 147 -2.02 -10.42 -7.80
C LEU A 147 -1.64 -10.29 -9.28
N VAL A 148 -0.35 -10.30 -9.62
CA VAL A 148 0.12 -10.24 -11.01
C VAL A 148 -0.38 -11.44 -11.82
N LYS A 149 -0.30 -12.65 -11.25
CA LYS A 149 -0.85 -13.86 -11.87
C LYS A 149 -2.36 -13.78 -12.06
N THR A 150 -3.09 -13.33 -11.04
CA THR A 150 -4.55 -13.12 -11.12
C THR A 150 -4.90 -12.05 -12.14
N ALA A 151 -4.13 -10.97 -12.21
CA ALA A 151 -4.35 -9.86 -13.12
C ALA A 151 -4.30 -10.32 -14.57
N ASP A 152 -3.27 -11.09 -14.94
CA ASP A 152 -3.07 -11.59 -16.31
C ASP A 152 -3.22 -10.47 -17.35
N GLY A 153 -2.66 -9.28 -17.02
CA GLY A 153 -2.74 -8.08 -17.86
C GLY A 153 -4.11 -7.38 -17.93
N ARG A 154 -5.13 -7.84 -17.19
CA ARG A 154 -6.50 -7.27 -17.23
C ARG A 154 -6.67 -6.03 -16.34
N PHE A 155 -5.82 -5.86 -15.34
CA PHE A 155 -5.80 -4.70 -14.46
C PHE A 155 -4.38 -4.42 -13.93
N PRO A 156 -4.06 -3.17 -13.59
CA PRO A 156 -2.78 -2.83 -12.98
C PRO A 156 -2.67 -3.38 -11.56
N VAL A 157 -1.46 -3.80 -11.19
CA VAL A 157 -1.08 -4.11 -9.81
C VAL A 157 -0.17 -2.99 -9.30
N SER A 158 -0.27 -2.64 -8.01
CA SER A 158 0.57 -1.60 -7.40
C SER A 158 1.12 -1.98 -6.03
N HIS A 159 1.91 -1.09 -5.44
CA HIS A 159 2.24 -1.15 -4.02
C HIS A 159 1.01 -1.10 -3.13
N GLY A 160 1.17 -1.66 -1.93
CA GLY A 160 0.16 -1.61 -0.89
C GLY A 160 0.21 -0.25 -0.19
N THR A 161 -0.68 -0.07 0.78
CA THR A 161 -0.67 1.07 1.69
C THR A 161 0.51 0.93 2.64
N LEU A 162 1.59 1.64 2.36
CA LEU A 162 2.79 1.71 3.21
C LEU A 162 2.82 3.05 3.96
N ILE A 163 3.22 3.01 5.23
CA ILE A 163 3.43 4.21 6.05
C ILE A 163 4.82 4.80 5.77
N GLY A 164 4.91 6.13 5.86
CA GLY A 164 6.10 6.90 5.55
C GLY A 164 7.07 7.07 6.73
N PRO A 165 8.19 7.76 6.49
CA PRO A 165 9.21 8.02 7.50
C PRO A 165 8.72 8.56 8.85
N THR A 166 7.79 9.52 8.89
CA THR A 166 7.37 10.11 10.17
C THR A 166 6.49 9.15 10.97
N ASP A 167 5.62 8.41 10.29
CA ASP A 167 4.82 7.33 10.89
C ASP A 167 5.68 6.17 11.37
N LEU A 168 6.71 5.78 10.60
CA LEU A 168 7.67 4.78 11.05
C LEU A 168 8.43 5.26 12.28
N PHE A 169 8.88 6.51 12.28
CA PHE A 169 9.56 7.07 13.44
C PHE A 169 8.65 7.09 14.67
N ALA A 170 7.39 7.52 14.55
CA ALA A 170 6.43 7.49 15.64
C ALA A 170 6.12 6.06 16.12
N ALA A 171 5.97 5.09 15.22
CA ALA A 171 5.66 3.70 15.56
C ALA A 171 6.81 2.99 16.28
N PHE A 172 8.06 3.27 15.90
CA PHE A 172 9.23 2.60 16.48
C PHE A 172 9.83 3.36 17.67
N ARG A 173 9.86 4.70 17.63
CA ARG A 173 10.37 5.53 18.73
C ARG A 173 9.32 5.79 19.82
N GLY A 174 8.05 5.69 19.46
CA GLY A 174 6.90 6.05 20.29
C GLY A 174 6.39 7.45 19.98
N HIS A 175 5.07 7.58 19.80
CA HIS A 175 4.42 8.81 19.34
C HIS A 175 4.82 10.06 20.14
N THR A 176 4.75 10.02 21.48
CA THR A 176 5.12 11.18 22.31
C THR A 176 6.61 11.49 22.21
N GLN A 177 7.46 10.48 22.29
CA GLN A 177 8.89 10.67 22.34
C GLN A 177 9.45 11.15 20.99
N SER A 178 8.86 10.69 19.88
CA SER A 178 9.21 11.18 18.54
C SER A 178 9.02 12.70 18.41
N LEU A 179 7.98 13.27 19.03
CA LEU A 179 7.73 14.71 19.05
C LEU A 179 8.74 15.47 19.93
N VAL A 180 9.12 14.89 21.06
CA VAL A 180 10.16 15.46 21.93
C VAL A 180 11.52 15.46 21.21
N ASP A 181 11.87 14.34 20.56
CA ASP A 181 13.13 14.18 19.85
C ASP A 181 13.27 15.12 18.64
N LEU A 182 12.16 15.52 18.00
CA LEU A 182 12.18 16.56 16.96
C LEU A 182 12.67 17.92 17.49
N LEU A 183 12.44 18.22 18.78
CA LEU A 183 12.85 19.46 19.43
C LEU A 183 14.23 19.34 20.08
N GLU A 184 14.46 18.24 20.78
CA GLU A 184 15.66 18.04 21.61
C GLU A 184 16.83 17.42 20.83
N GLU A 185 16.56 16.59 19.83
CA GLU A 185 17.55 15.85 19.04
C GLU A 185 17.30 16.00 17.51
N PRO A 186 17.21 17.24 16.98
CA PRO A 186 16.71 17.49 15.63
C PRO A 186 17.59 16.86 14.53
N GLN A 187 18.91 16.85 14.70
CA GLN A 187 19.82 16.25 13.71
C GLN A 187 19.67 14.73 13.68
N ARG A 188 19.67 14.08 14.86
CA ARG A 188 19.53 12.62 14.97
C ARG A 188 18.18 12.16 14.43
N THR A 189 17.13 12.94 14.69
CA THR A 189 15.80 12.71 14.12
C THR A 189 15.80 12.85 12.59
N GLN A 190 16.41 13.90 12.04
CA GLN A 190 16.52 14.07 10.59
C GLN A 190 17.25 12.89 9.94
N ASP A 191 18.37 12.45 10.50
CA ASP A 191 19.17 11.35 9.97
C ASP A 191 18.34 10.04 9.97
N MET A 192 17.57 9.80 11.03
CA MET A 192 16.71 8.64 11.12
C MET A 192 15.52 8.68 10.15
N LEU A 193 14.91 9.84 9.94
CA LEU A 193 13.84 10.01 8.94
C LEU A 193 14.36 9.72 7.52
N TRP A 194 15.56 10.18 7.17
CA TRP A 194 16.20 9.85 5.89
C TRP A 194 16.51 8.37 5.74
N LYS A 195 16.89 7.71 6.84
CA LYS A 195 17.07 6.25 6.85
C LYS A 195 15.76 5.52 6.60
N PHE A 196 14.66 5.94 7.23
CA PHE A 196 13.34 5.37 6.94
C PHE A 196 12.87 5.66 5.51
N ALA A 197 13.18 6.84 4.96
CA ALA A 197 12.88 7.15 3.56
C ALA A 197 13.63 6.21 2.60
N SER A 198 14.89 5.88 2.91
CA SER A 198 15.68 4.93 2.15
C SER A 198 15.08 3.51 2.19
N ILE A 199 14.62 3.07 3.37
CA ILE A 199 13.89 1.80 3.54
C ILE A 199 12.59 1.79 2.72
N PHE A 200 11.82 2.88 2.76
CA PHE A 200 10.58 3.02 2.01
C PHE A 200 10.82 2.96 0.49
N GLN A 201 11.88 3.62 0.01
CA GLN A 201 12.29 3.54 -1.38
C GLN A 201 12.67 2.10 -1.75
N GLU A 202 13.49 1.43 -0.93
CA GLU A 202 13.95 0.05 -1.16
C GLU A 202 12.79 -0.93 -1.31
N ILE A 203 11.82 -0.94 -0.38
CA ILE A 203 10.65 -1.83 -0.47
C ILE A 203 9.81 -1.56 -1.72
N THR A 204 9.68 -0.29 -2.12
CA THR A 204 8.90 0.08 -3.29
C THR A 204 9.61 -0.33 -4.59
N GLU A 205 10.91 -0.12 -4.67
CA GLU A 205 11.73 -0.57 -5.80
C GLU A 205 11.74 -2.10 -5.94
N GLU A 206 11.84 -2.83 -4.83
CA GLU A 206 11.74 -4.29 -4.83
C GLU A 206 10.40 -4.77 -5.37
N LEU A 207 9.30 -4.14 -4.99
CA LEU A 207 8.00 -4.46 -5.56
C LEU A 207 7.96 -4.16 -7.06
N TRP A 208 8.43 -2.99 -7.50
CA TRP A 208 8.39 -2.59 -8.91
C TRP A 208 9.20 -3.50 -9.84
N LYS A 209 10.19 -4.22 -9.31
CA LYS A 209 10.92 -5.27 -10.06
C LYS A 209 10.03 -6.48 -10.40
N ARG A 210 8.94 -6.69 -9.66
CA ARG A 210 8.05 -7.88 -9.75
C ARG A 210 6.69 -7.57 -10.38
N VAL A 211 6.32 -6.30 -10.45
CA VAL A 211 5.03 -5.84 -10.98
C VAL A 211 5.21 -5.31 -12.41
N PRO A 212 4.45 -5.82 -13.40
CA PRO A 212 4.53 -5.31 -14.76
C PRO A 212 3.93 -3.91 -14.85
N LEU A 213 4.49 -3.10 -15.76
CA LEU A 213 3.87 -1.83 -16.15
C LEU A 213 2.50 -2.10 -16.79
N PHE A 214 1.56 -1.20 -16.56
CA PHE A 214 0.24 -1.25 -17.16
C PHE A 214 0.10 -0.09 -18.13
N TYR A 215 -0.11 -0.39 -19.41
CA TYR A 215 -0.05 0.59 -20.51
C TYR A 215 1.23 1.45 -20.45
N ASP A 216 2.37 0.79 -20.28
CA ASP A 216 3.71 1.41 -20.19
C ASP A 216 3.91 2.40 -19.03
N GLY A 217 3.07 2.33 -17.99
CA GLY A 217 3.23 3.16 -16.79
C GLY A 217 2.99 2.43 -15.48
N TYR A 218 3.20 3.17 -14.41
CA TYR A 218 3.02 2.75 -13.02
C TYR A 218 1.62 3.13 -12.54
N PHE A 219 1.18 2.47 -11.49
CA PHE A 219 -0.17 2.63 -10.97
C PHE A 219 -0.18 2.72 -9.44
N ASP A 220 -1.10 3.50 -8.88
CA ASP A 220 -1.45 3.49 -7.47
C ASP A 220 -2.91 3.05 -7.32
N ALA A 221 -3.12 1.85 -6.77
CA ALA A 221 -4.45 1.29 -6.56
C ALA A 221 -5.23 1.95 -5.41
N GLN A 222 -4.60 2.74 -4.53
CA GLN A 222 -5.36 3.46 -3.50
C GLN A 222 -6.11 4.64 -4.14
N TYR A 223 -5.40 5.48 -4.87
CA TYR A 223 -5.97 6.69 -5.49
C TYR A 223 -6.38 6.50 -6.95
N GLN A 224 -6.21 5.30 -7.50
CA GLN A 224 -6.52 4.95 -8.90
C GLN A 224 -5.78 5.87 -9.89
N LEU A 225 -4.51 6.14 -9.59
CA LEU A 225 -3.66 7.05 -10.36
C LEU A 225 -2.68 6.27 -11.23
N TRP A 226 -2.63 6.62 -12.52
CA TRP A 226 -1.62 6.13 -13.44
C TRP A 226 -0.60 7.24 -13.74
N VAL A 227 0.67 6.87 -13.92
CA VAL A 227 1.73 7.80 -14.32
C VAL A 227 2.80 7.11 -15.16
N ALA A 228 3.46 7.86 -16.04
CA ALA A 228 4.50 7.31 -16.92
C ALA A 228 5.81 6.94 -16.20
N GLY A 229 6.09 7.58 -15.06
CA GLY A 229 7.28 7.32 -14.24
C GLY A 229 6.95 6.61 -12.93
N PRO A 230 7.96 6.14 -12.17
CA PRO A 230 7.73 5.49 -10.89
C PRO A 230 6.90 6.36 -9.94
N ILE A 231 5.96 5.73 -9.23
CA ILE A 231 5.09 6.38 -8.24
C ILE A 231 5.20 5.67 -6.90
N ILE A 232 4.93 6.46 -5.86
CA ILE A 232 4.71 5.98 -4.52
C ILE A 232 3.38 6.53 -4.01
N ARG A 233 2.70 5.74 -3.19
CA ARG A 233 1.69 6.23 -2.25
C ARG A 233 2.25 6.03 -0.86
N MET A 234 2.56 7.14 -0.22
CA MET A 234 3.07 7.20 1.13
C MET A 234 1.99 7.77 2.04
N GLN A 235 1.76 7.14 3.19
CA GLN A 235 0.92 7.70 4.24
C GLN A 235 1.80 8.34 5.30
N GLU A 236 1.53 9.62 5.57
CA GLU A 236 2.17 10.40 6.63
C GLU A 236 1.07 11.14 7.39
N ASP A 237 0.64 10.60 8.53
CA ASP A 237 -0.40 11.15 9.41
C ASP A 237 -0.03 11.11 10.89
N ALA A 238 1.17 10.67 11.27
CA ALA A 238 1.63 10.62 12.66
C ALA A 238 1.68 11.98 13.40
N ILE A 239 1.75 13.09 12.66
CA ILE A 239 1.86 14.46 13.20
C ILE A 239 0.67 15.36 12.86
N ALA A 240 -0.43 14.77 12.35
CA ALA A 240 -1.63 15.49 11.91
C ALA A 240 -2.54 15.93 13.06
#